data_AF-A0A815Y976-F1
#
_entry.id   AF-A0A815Y976-F1
#
_cell.length_a   1.000
_cell.length_b   1.000
_cell.length_c   1.000
_cell.angle_alpha   90.00
_cell.angle_beta   90.00
_cell.angle_gamma   90.00
#
_symmetry.space_group_name_H-M   'P 1'
#
loop_
_entity.id
_entity.type
_entity.pdbx_description
1 polymer ?
#
loop_
_entity_poly.entity_id
_entity_poly.type
_entity_poly.pdbx_seq_one_letter_code
_entity_poly.pdbx_strand_id
1 'polypeptide(L)'
;MCEENEIDSPKELKKKKVPVRLEGGDKTLNDLNIKHHYRINTYYIVLDTIITFIENRFDENMIDDILLMEKLFLTKVLLNENELKQLSKQYSLSYDDLRGEQRLYKAKLLTSQATLPEIRSSILENHLNVCLPVMNELFNILWTIPVNTCLYESSFSILRRIKNYLRSTTREDCLSGLALLNIEHDAEIDYDEIIKEFVSVKKSRKIVF
;
A
#
# COMPACT_ATOMS: atom_id res chain seq x y z
N MET A 1 10.99 -9.14 19.03
CA MET A 1 9.87 -8.19 19.24
C MET A 1 10.17 -7.06 20.23
N CYS A 2 10.51 -7.30 21.52
CA CYS A 2 10.82 -6.17 22.42
C CYS A 2 12.25 -5.62 22.25
N GLU A 3 13.24 -6.47 21.94
CA GLU A 3 14.63 -6.03 21.75
C GLU A 3 14.91 -5.38 20.37
N GLU A 4 14.03 -5.60 19.38
CA GLU A 4 14.18 -5.06 18.01
C GLU A 4 13.52 -3.68 17.82
N ASN A 5 12.71 -3.20 18.77
CA ASN A 5 11.88 -2.00 18.61
C ASN A 5 12.18 -0.89 19.63
N GLU A 6 13.30 -0.95 20.37
CA GLU A 6 13.68 0.04 21.39
C GLU A 6 12.59 0.36 22.44
N ILE A 7 11.69 -0.60 22.71
CA ILE A 7 10.67 -0.45 23.74
C ILE A 7 11.30 -0.88 25.07
N ASP A 8 11.54 0.09 25.95
CA ASP A 8 12.13 -0.14 27.27
C ASP A 8 11.26 -1.13 28.06
N SER A 9 11.79 -2.32 28.32
CA SER A 9 11.05 -3.37 29.02
C SER A 9 10.83 -2.93 30.47
N PRO A 10 9.59 -3.02 31.01
CA PRO A 10 9.32 -2.52 32.35
C PRO A 10 10.18 -3.27 33.37
N LYS A 11 10.99 -2.51 34.12
CA LYS A 11 11.88 -3.04 35.17
C LYS A 11 11.10 -3.93 36.12
N GLU A 12 11.52 -5.18 36.26
CA GLU A 12 10.94 -6.12 37.21
C GLU A 12 11.04 -5.56 38.63
N LEU A 13 9.90 -5.21 39.22
CA LEU A 13 9.85 -4.86 40.64
C LEU A 13 10.12 -6.14 41.44
N LYS A 14 11.24 -6.16 42.18
CA LYS A 14 11.63 -7.27 43.07
C LYS A 14 10.45 -7.67 43.95
N LYS A 15 10.00 -8.93 43.82
CA LYS A 15 8.96 -9.52 44.68
C LYS A 15 9.43 -9.48 46.14
N LYS A 16 8.78 -8.67 46.99
CA LYS A 16 8.98 -8.75 48.44
C LYS A 16 8.40 -10.07 48.94
N LYS A 17 9.23 -10.91 49.57
CA LYS A 17 8.74 -12.10 50.29
C LYS A 17 7.95 -11.65 51.52
N VAL A 18 6.66 -11.97 51.56
CA VAL A 18 5.82 -11.72 52.74
C VAL A 18 6.12 -12.81 53.79
N PRO A 19 6.33 -12.47 55.07
CA PRO A 19 6.56 -13.45 56.12
C PRO A 19 5.31 -14.31 56.36
N VAL A 20 5.54 -15.61 56.62
CA VAL A 20 4.55 -16.71 56.61
C VAL A 20 3.65 -16.74 57.86
N ARG A 21 3.33 -15.61 58.46
CA ARG A 21 2.43 -15.56 59.63
C ARG A 21 1.48 -14.39 59.52
N LEU A 22 0.46 -14.56 58.69
CA LEU A 22 -0.85 -13.91 58.78
C LEU A 22 -1.75 -14.71 57.83
N GLU A 23 -2.62 -15.53 58.41
CA GLU A 23 -3.77 -16.11 57.71
C GLU A 23 -4.68 -14.95 57.27
N GLY A 24 -5.10 -14.95 56.00
CA GLY A 24 -6.10 -14.01 55.46
C GLY A 24 -5.51 -12.88 54.62
N GLY A 25 -5.51 -13.04 53.31
CA GLY A 25 -5.17 -11.97 52.35
C GLY A 25 -4.91 -12.53 50.95
N ASP A 26 -5.86 -12.30 50.05
CA ASP A 26 -5.91 -12.79 48.68
C ASP A 26 -4.58 -12.66 47.91
N LYS A 27 -4.18 -13.75 47.27
CA LYS A 27 -3.11 -13.81 46.27
C LYS A 27 -3.62 -13.28 44.91
N THR A 28 -3.95 -11.99 44.76
CA THR A 28 -4.49 -11.50 43.46
C THR A 28 -4.16 -10.03 43.09
N LEU A 29 -3.02 -9.45 43.49
CA LEU A 29 -2.76 -8.02 43.18
C LEU A 29 -1.72 -7.69 42.08
N ASN A 30 -1.00 -8.65 41.47
CA ASN A 30 0.08 -8.29 40.53
C ASN A 30 0.00 -8.86 39.10
N ASP A 31 -0.75 -9.93 38.84
CA ASP A 31 -0.88 -10.49 37.46
C ASP A 31 -1.83 -9.68 36.57
N LEU A 32 -2.73 -8.88 37.17
CA LEU A 32 -3.64 -8.01 36.42
C LEU A 32 -2.90 -6.84 35.76
N ASN A 33 -1.75 -6.39 36.28
CA ASN A 33 -1.14 -5.15 35.82
C ASN A 33 -0.36 -5.31 34.51
N ILE A 34 0.35 -6.43 34.32
CA ILE A 34 1.19 -6.66 33.13
C ILE A 34 0.31 -6.89 31.90
N LYS A 35 -0.69 -7.78 32.00
CA LYS A 35 -1.61 -8.06 30.90
C LYS A 35 -2.44 -6.83 30.53
N HIS A 36 -2.86 -6.04 31.52
CA HIS A 36 -3.62 -4.81 31.29
C HIS A 36 -2.74 -3.71 30.68
N HIS A 37 -1.48 -3.61 31.08
CA HIS A 37 -0.49 -2.70 30.47
C HIS A 37 -0.28 -3.01 28.98
N TYR A 38 -0.04 -4.28 28.60
CA TYR A 38 0.08 -4.66 27.19
C TYR A 38 -1.24 -4.49 26.43
N ARG A 39 -2.38 -4.76 27.07
CA ARG A 39 -3.68 -4.58 26.43
C ARG A 39 -3.95 -3.11 26.07
N ILE A 40 -3.61 -2.18 26.96
CA ILE A 40 -3.81 -0.75 26.72
C ILE A 40 -2.72 -0.16 25.84
N ASN A 41 -1.45 -0.34 26.21
CA ASN A 41 -0.34 0.40 25.59
C ASN A 41 0.19 -0.23 24.30
N THR A 42 -0.25 -1.44 23.93
CA THR A 42 0.17 -2.06 22.67
C THR A 42 -1.03 -2.54 21.88
N TYR A 43 -1.89 -3.38 22.44
CA TYR A 43 -3.00 -3.96 21.67
C TYR A 43 -4.01 -2.92 21.19
N TYR A 44 -4.55 -2.07 22.08
CA TYR A 44 -5.49 -1.03 21.66
C TYR A 44 -4.85 0.03 20.76
N ILE A 45 -3.60 0.44 21.04
CA ILE A 45 -2.88 1.37 20.16
C ILE A 45 -2.74 0.80 18.73
N VAL A 46 -2.40 -0.49 18.61
CA VAL A 46 -2.29 -1.17 17.30
C VAL A 46 -3.65 -1.27 16.62
N LEU A 47 -4.72 -1.59 17.35
CA LEU A 47 -6.07 -1.61 16.77
C LEU A 47 -6.52 -0.24 16.30
N ASP A 48 -6.33 0.79 17.11
CA ASP A 48 -6.71 2.16 16.76
C ASP A 48 -5.90 2.64 15.56
N THR A 49 -4.60 2.36 15.49
CA THR A 49 -3.80 2.66 14.29
C THR A 49 -4.31 1.92 13.06
N ILE A 50 -4.63 0.63 13.16
CA ILE A 50 -5.20 -0.13 12.03
C ILE A 50 -6.54 0.48 11.59
N ILE A 51 -7.40 0.85 12.53
CA ILE A 51 -8.70 1.47 12.23
C ILE A 51 -8.48 2.81 11.53
N THR A 52 -7.63 3.68 12.08
CA THR A 52 -7.30 4.98 11.47
C THR A 52 -6.68 4.81 10.08
N PHE A 53 -5.83 3.81 9.87
CA PHE A 53 -5.27 3.53 8.54
C PHE A 53 -6.32 3.02 7.56
N ILE A 54 -7.30 2.23 8.00
CA ILE A 54 -8.40 1.76 7.15
C ILE A 54 -9.31 2.95 6.80
N GLU A 55 -9.68 3.77 7.78
CA GLU A 55 -10.51 4.96 7.58
C GLU A 55 -9.83 5.93 6.60
N ASN A 56 -8.58 6.33 6.87
CA ASN A 56 -7.81 7.20 5.97
C ASN A 56 -7.63 6.62 4.56
N ARG A 57 -7.57 5.28 4.42
CA ARG A 57 -7.42 4.64 3.10
C ARG A 57 -8.71 4.67 2.28
N PHE A 58 -9.86 4.61 2.94
CA PHE A 58 -11.19 4.62 2.31
C PHE A 58 -11.93 5.93 2.56
N ASP A 59 -11.19 7.04 2.72
CA ASP A 59 -11.79 8.36 2.85
C ASP A 59 -12.73 8.61 1.67
N GLU A 60 -13.96 9.04 1.97
CA GLU A 60 -15.02 9.32 0.98
C GLU A 60 -14.53 10.30 -0.12
N ASN A 61 -13.58 11.18 0.24
CA ASN A 61 -12.93 12.13 -0.65
C ASN A 61 -12.25 11.45 -1.86
N MET A 62 -11.69 10.25 -1.69
CA MET A 62 -11.05 9.53 -2.80
C MET A 62 -12.07 9.13 -3.88
N ILE A 63 -13.29 8.77 -3.47
CA ILE A 63 -14.37 8.42 -4.40
C ILE A 63 -14.86 9.67 -5.12
N ASP A 64 -15.02 10.77 -4.39
CA ASP A 64 -15.41 12.07 -4.96
C ASP A 64 -14.37 12.57 -5.97
N ASP A 65 -13.08 12.42 -5.67
CA ASP A 65 -12.01 12.79 -6.59
C ASP A 65 -12.00 11.89 -7.82
N ILE A 66 -12.20 10.57 -7.67
CA ILE A 66 -12.33 9.65 -8.81
C ILE A 66 -13.52 10.03 -9.68
N LEU A 67 -14.67 10.36 -9.09
CA LEU A 67 -15.85 10.81 -9.83
C LEU A 67 -15.59 12.13 -10.57
N LEU A 68 -14.82 13.03 -9.95
CA LEU A 68 -14.43 14.29 -10.55
C LEU A 68 -13.49 14.10 -11.74
N MET A 69 -12.59 13.14 -11.62
CA MET A 69 -11.66 12.71 -12.68
C MET A 69 -12.41 12.03 -13.82
N GLU A 70 -13.40 11.19 -13.51
CA GLU A 70 -14.30 10.60 -14.48
C GLU A 70 -15.08 11.69 -15.25
N LYS A 71 -15.64 12.68 -14.54
CA LYS A 71 -16.33 13.82 -15.14
C LYS A 71 -15.39 14.65 -16.03
N LEU A 72 -14.12 14.79 -15.65
CA LEU A 72 -13.12 15.52 -16.43
C LEU A 72 -12.78 14.83 -17.75
N PHE A 73 -12.62 13.50 -17.74
CA PHE A 73 -12.18 12.72 -18.91
C PHE A 73 -13.33 12.20 -19.78
N LEU A 74 -14.46 11.76 -19.20
CA LEU A 74 -15.56 11.09 -19.90
C LEU A 74 -16.73 12.00 -20.25
N THR A 75 -16.89 13.14 -19.58
CA THR A 75 -18.05 14.03 -19.78
C THR A 75 -17.70 15.29 -20.57
N LYS A 76 -18.60 15.71 -21.48
CA LYS A 76 -18.45 16.95 -22.26
C LYS A 76 -18.53 18.24 -21.43
N VAL A 77 -19.00 18.13 -20.19
CA VAL A 77 -19.27 19.26 -19.28
C VAL A 77 -17.97 19.74 -18.65
N LEU A 78 -17.64 21.02 -18.80
CA LEU A 78 -16.51 21.68 -18.12
C LEU A 78 -16.65 21.56 -16.59
N LEU A 79 -15.53 21.38 -15.89
CA LEU A 79 -15.56 21.37 -14.43
C LEU A 79 -15.76 22.79 -13.91
N ASN A 80 -16.38 22.90 -12.75
CA ASN A 80 -16.52 24.18 -12.07
C ASN A 80 -15.15 24.69 -11.58
N GLU A 81 -15.00 26.01 -11.40
CA GLU A 81 -13.74 26.58 -10.90
C GLU A 81 -13.39 26.10 -9.49
N ASN A 82 -14.39 25.76 -8.67
CA ASN A 82 -14.18 25.20 -7.33
C ASN A 82 -13.68 23.74 -7.38
N GLU A 83 -14.22 22.95 -8.31
CA GLU A 83 -13.84 21.55 -8.56
C GLU A 83 -12.38 21.47 -9.05
N LEU A 84 -11.99 22.36 -9.97
CA LEU A 84 -10.62 22.45 -10.47
C LEU A 84 -9.62 22.87 -9.37
N LYS A 85 -10.01 23.78 -8.48
CA LYS A 85 -9.18 24.17 -7.32
C LYS A 85 -9.00 23.02 -6.33
N GLN A 86 -10.02 22.20 -6.13
CA GLN A 86 -9.93 21.01 -5.29
C GLN A 86 -8.91 20.03 -5.86
N LEU A 87 -9.02 19.66 -7.14
CA LEU A 87 -8.06 18.74 -7.80
C LEU A 87 -6.63 19.29 -7.82
N SER A 88 -6.48 20.57 -8.16
CA SER A 88 -5.17 21.24 -8.18
C SER A 88 -4.50 21.19 -6.81
N LYS A 89 -5.26 21.41 -5.73
CA LYS A 89 -4.74 21.33 -4.36
C LYS A 89 -4.43 19.89 -3.94
N GLN A 90 -5.27 18.93 -4.30
CA GLN A 90 -5.11 17.52 -3.94
C GLN A 90 -3.84 16.92 -4.55
N TYR A 91 -3.62 17.15 -5.85
CA TYR A 91 -2.53 16.54 -6.61
C TYR A 91 -1.34 17.48 -6.81
N SER A 92 -1.33 18.65 -6.15
CA SER A 92 -0.27 19.67 -6.28
C SER A 92 -0.01 20.11 -7.74
N LEU A 93 -1.07 20.20 -8.55
CA LEU A 93 -1.03 20.56 -9.96
C LEU A 93 -1.24 22.06 -10.19
N SER A 94 -0.71 22.61 -11.28
CA SER A 94 -0.94 24.00 -11.70
C SER A 94 -2.39 24.23 -12.15
N TYR A 95 -3.11 25.12 -11.46
CA TYR A 95 -4.53 25.41 -11.76
C TYR A 95 -4.73 26.06 -13.14
N ASP A 96 -3.88 27.02 -13.50
CA ASP A 96 -4.01 27.78 -14.75
C ASP A 96 -3.79 26.88 -15.97
N ASP A 97 -2.79 26.00 -15.87
CA ASP A 97 -2.49 25.01 -16.91
C ASP A 97 -3.62 23.98 -17.01
N LEU A 98 -4.09 23.44 -15.88
CA LEU A 98 -5.21 22.49 -15.86
C LEU A 98 -6.48 23.09 -16.49
N ARG A 99 -6.78 24.36 -16.20
CA ARG A 99 -7.95 25.08 -16.74
C ARG A 99 -7.83 25.30 -18.25
N GLY A 100 -6.63 25.61 -18.74
CA GLY A 100 -6.36 25.77 -20.17
C GLY A 100 -6.41 24.44 -20.92
N GLU A 101 -5.72 23.44 -20.39
CA GLU A 101 -5.62 22.09 -20.94
C GLU A 101 -6.98 21.39 -20.99
N GLN A 102 -7.83 21.55 -19.97
CA GLN A 102 -9.18 20.98 -19.98
C GLN A 102 -10.00 21.48 -21.18
N ARG A 103 -9.91 22.77 -21.52
CA ARG A 103 -10.64 23.35 -22.65
C ARG A 103 -10.12 22.80 -23.97
N LEU A 104 -8.81 22.68 -24.10
CA LEU A 104 -8.16 22.14 -25.29
C LEU A 104 -8.50 20.65 -25.48
N TYR A 105 -8.44 19.87 -24.41
CA TYR A 105 -8.82 18.47 -24.37
C TYR A 105 -10.27 18.27 -24.82
N LYS A 106 -11.21 19.05 -24.26
CA LYS A 106 -12.63 18.97 -24.62
C LYS A 106 -12.90 19.42 -26.06
N ALA A 107 -12.19 20.43 -26.55
CA ALA A 107 -12.32 20.85 -27.94
C ALA A 107 -11.84 19.78 -28.94
N LYS A 108 -10.83 18.98 -28.58
CA LYS A 108 -10.16 18.07 -29.49
C LYS A 108 -10.65 16.61 -29.41
N LEU A 109 -11.09 16.13 -28.23
CA LEU A 109 -11.35 14.70 -28.01
C LEU A 109 -12.84 14.28 -28.03
N LEU A 110 -13.80 15.22 -27.99
CA LEU A 110 -15.22 14.91 -27.75
C LEU A 110 -16.06 14.46 -28.96
N THR A 111 -15.44 14.02 -30.06
CA THR A 111 -16.17 13.59 -31.25
C THR A 111 -16.69 12.14 -31.15
N SER A 112 -16.14 11.31 -30.26
CA SER A 112 -16.63 9.93 -30.03
C SER A 112 -16.88 9.63 -28.55
N GLN A 113 -17.97 8.90 -28.27
CA GLN A 113 -18.17 8.23 -26.99
C GLN A 113 -17.12 7.11 -26.90
N ALA A 114 -16.00 7.39 -26.23
CA ALA A 114 -14.88 6.48 -26.14
C ALA A 114 -14.72 5.97 -24.71
N THR A 115 -14.39 4.68 -24.56
CA THR A 115 -14.03 4.09 -23.27
C THR A 115 -12.66 4.64 -22.79
N LEU A 116 -12.36 4.61 -21.48
CA LEU A 116 -11.05 5.02 -20.93
C LEU A 116 -9.82 4.50 -21.70
N PRO A 117 -9.75 3.22 -22.14
CA PRO A 117 -8.63 2.73 -22.94
C PRO A 117 -8.58 3.28 -24.39
N GLU A 118 -9.73 3.57 -25.00
CA GLU A 118 -9.80 4.24 -26.32
C GLU A 118 -9.35 5.71 -26.23
N ILE A 119 -9.66 6.37 -25.12
CA ILE A 119 -9.12 7.70 -24.81
C ILE A 119 -7.59 7.64 -24.68
N ARG A 120 -7.04 6.62 -24.01
CA ARG A 120 -5.58 6.49 -23.87
C ARG A 120 -4.88 6.27 -25.21
N SER A 121 -5.41 5.38 -26.05
CA SER A 121 -4.85 5.12 -27.38
C SER A 121 -4.90 6.37 -28.26
N SER A 122 -6.02 7.09 -28.30
CA SER A 122 -6.13 8.34 -29.06
C SER A 122 -5.21 9.45 -28.54
N ILE A 123 -4.96 9.54 -27.23
CA ILE A 123 -3.99 10.48 -26.66
C ILE A 123 -2.56 10.14 -27.13
N LEU A 124 -2.21 8.85 -27.18
CA LEU A 124 -0.90 8.38 -27.62
C LEU A 124 -0.68 8.61 -29.11
N GLU A 125 -1.67 8.27 -29.94
CA GLU A 125 -1.63 8.45 -31.40
C GLU A 125 -1.49 9.92 -31.81
N ASN A 126 -2.13 10.83 -31.07
CA ASN A 126 -2.09 12.26 -31.36
C ASN A 126 -0.93 13.01 -30.69
N HIS A 127 0.01 12.29 -30.05
CA HIS A 127 1.10 12.85 -29.23
C HIS A 127 0.63 13.90 -28.21
N LEU A 128 -0.61 13.76 -27.71
CA LEU A 128 -1.22 14.72 -26.79
C LEU A 128 -0.54 14.71 -25.41
N ASN A 129 0.22 13.66 -25.10
CA ASN A 129 1.06 13.56 -23.90
C ASN A 129 2.04 14.73 -23.75
N VAL A 130 2.52 15.30 -24.86
CA VAL A 130 3.48 16.43 -24.83
C VAL A 130 2.76 17.78 -24.79
N CYS A 131 1.56 17.84 -25.41
CA CYS A 131 0.77 19.07 -25.51
C CYS A 131 -0.09 19.33 -24.25
N LEU A 132 -0.39 18.28 -23.47
CA LEU A 132 -1.23 18.33 -22.28
C LEU A 132 -0.52 17.61 -21.10
N PRO A 133 0.62 18.14 -20.62
CA PRO A 133 1.41 17.49 -19.58
C PRO A 133 0.62 17.31 -18.27
N VAL A 134 -0.14 18.32 -17.85
CA VAL A 134 -0.88 18.33 -16.59
C VAL A 134 -2.02 17.30 -16.63
N MET A 135 -2.74 17.23 -17.74
CA MET A 135 -3.79 16.22 -17.94
C MET A 135 -3.23 14.80 -18.09
N ASN A 136 -2.06 14.64 -18.70
CA ASN A 136 -1.42 13.32 -18.82
C ASN A 136 -0.94 12.81 -17.46
N GLU A 137 -0.38 13.68 -16.62
CA GLU A 137 -0.04 13.35 -15.23
C GLU A 137 -1.30 12.91 -14.46
N LEU A 138 -2.37 13.68 -14.59
CA LEU A 138 -3.66 13.38 -13.97
C LEU A 138 -4.25 12.04 -14.47
N PHE A 139 -4.09 11.74 -15.75
CA PHE A 139 -4.52 10.47 -16.35
C PHE A 139 -3.69 9.28 -15.84
N ASN A 140 -2.38 9.45 -15.68
CA ASN A 140 -1.51 8.42 -15.10
C ASN A 140 -1.89 8.16 -13.63
N ILE A 141 -2.14 9.23 -12.86
CA ILE A 141 -2.63 9.11 -11.48
C ILE A 141 -3.91 8.28 -11.46
N LEU A 142 -4.91 8.62 -12.28
CA LEU A 142 -6.17 7.85 -12.38
C LEU A 142 -5.93 6.36 -12.63
N TRP A 143 -5.01 6.02 -13.53
CA TRP A 143 -4.71 4.63 -13.88
C TRP A 143 -3.96 3.87 -12.77
N THR A 144 -3.21 4.59 -11.95
CA THR A 144 -2.44 4.02 -10.83
C THR A 144 -3.24 3.95 -9.53
N ILE A 145 -4.34 4.68 -9.41
CA ILE A 145 -5.19 4.61 -8.22
C ILE A 145 -5.73 3.18 -8.11
N PRO A 146 -5.46 2.47 -7.00
CA PRO A 146 -6.01 1.14 -6.79
C PRO A 146 -7.49 1.26 -6.42
N VAL A 147 -8.37 1.30 -7.43
CA VAL A 147 -9.84 1.35 -7.23
C VAL A 147 -10.36 0.02 -6.65
N ASN A 148 -9.57 -1.05 -6.74
CA ASN A 148 -10.00 -2.43 -6.51
C ASN A 148 -9.31 -3.02 -5.27
N THR A 149 -10.09 -3.51 -4.31
CA THR A 149 -9.62 -4.37 -3.21
C THR A 149 -8.99 -5.69 -3.71
N CYS A 150 -9.23 -6.05 -4.98
CA CYS A 150 -8.81 -7.31 -5.61
C CYS A 150 -7.27 -7.51 -5.63
N LEU A 151 -6.46 -6.46 -5.67
CA LEU A 151 -5.00 -6.58 -5.61
C LEU A 151 -4.54 -7.17 -4.26
N TYR A 152 -5.18 -6.74 -3.19
CA TYR A 152 -4.93 -7.27 -1.86
C TYR A 152 -5.40 -8.72 -1.77
N GLU A 153 -6.59 -9.06 -2.29
CA GLU A 153 -7.07 -10.45 -2.34
C GLU A 153 -6.12 -11.38 -3.12
N SER A 154 -5.52 -10.91 -4.21
CA SER A 154 -4.50 -11.64 -4.97
C SER A 154 -3.27 -11.94 -4.12
N SER A 155 -2.72 -10.92 -3.44
CA SER A 155 -1.55 -11.11 -2.56
C SER A 155 -1.83 -12.06 -1.39
N PHE A 156 -3.02 -12.01 -0.78
CA PHE A 156 -3.42 -12.93 0.30
C PHE A 156 -3.66 -14.35 -0.20
N SER A 157 -4.21 -14.50 -1.40
CA SER A 157 -4.38 -15.79 -2.06
C SER A 157 -3.02 -16.44 -2.37
N ILE A 158 -2.06 -15.66 -2.86
CA ILE A 158 -0.68 -16.09 -3.13
C ILE A 158 0.01 -16.47 -1.81
N LEU A 159 -0.06 -15.62 -0.79
CA LEU A 159 0.49 -15.91 0.54
C LEU A 159 -0.10 -17.18 1.14
N ARG A 160 -1.41 -17.42 0.99
CA ARG A 160 -2.07 -18.65 1.44
C ARG A 160 -1.57 -19.89 0.70
N ARG A 161 -1.21 -19.79 -0.58
CA ARG A 161 -0.60 -20.89 -1.36
C ARG A 161 0.84 -21.17 -0.91
N ILE A 162 1.61 -20.12 -0.63
CA ILE A 162 3.02 -20.24 -0.24
C ILE A 162 3.16 -20.72 1.21
N LYS A 163 2.36 -20.14 2.12
CA LYS A 163 2.34 -20.44 3.56
C LYS A 163 1.39 -21.59 3.86
N ASN A 164 1.86 -22.80 3.60
CA ASN A 164 1.16 -24.03 3.99
C ASN A 164 1.63 -24.54 5.36
N TYR A 165 0.90 -25.50 5.94
CA TYR A 165 1.19 -26.06 7.26
C TYR A 165 2.63 -26.59 7.40
N LEU A 166 3.16 -27.18 6.32
CA LEU A 166 4.51 -27.74 6.27
C LEU A 166 5.61 -26.66 6.18
N ARG A 167 5.28 -25.45 5.76
CA ARG A 167 6.20 -24.29 5.61
C ARG A 167 5.91 -23.20 6.65
N SER A 168 5.48 -23.59 7.85
CA SER A 168 5.13 -22.64 8.92
C SER A 168 6.34 -21.90 9.53
N THR A 169 7.58 -22.33 9.23
CA THR A 169 8.83 -21.80 9.81
C THR A 169 9.69 -20.98 8.84
N THR A 170 9.20 -20.64 7.64
CA THR A 170 9.94 -19.76 6.72
C THR A 170 10.12 -18.35 7.30
N ARG A 171 11.33 -17.80 7.14
CA ARG A 171 11.63 -16.40 7.49
C ARG A 171 10.88 -15.44 6.55
N GLU A 172 10.59 -14.24 7.05
CA GLU A 172 9.85 -13.23 6.30
C GLU A 172 10.55 -12.86 4.99
N ASP A 173 11.88 -12.71 5.00
CA ASP A 173 12.66 -12.44 3.78
C ASP A 173 12.45 -13.49 2.68
N CYS A 174 12.38 -14.76 3.09
CA CYS A 174 12.16 -15.87 2.17
C CYS A 174 10.70 -15.90 1.67
N LEU A 175 9.75 -15.61 2.55
CA LEU A 175 8.33 -15.54 2.19
C LEU A 175 8.05 -14.41 1.19
N SER A 176 8.62 -13.23 1.42
CA SER A 176 8.52 -12.07 0.53
C SER A 176 9.15 -12.36 -0.84
N GLY A 177 10.33 -12.98 -0.88
CA GLY A 177 10.96 -13.39 -2.14
C GLY A 177 10.14 -14.41 -2.92
N LEU A 178 9.56 -15.41 -2.24
CA LEU A 178 8.66 -16.39 -2.87
C LEU A 178 7.36 -15.75 -3.36
N ALA A 179 6.81 -14.79 -2.62
CA ALA A 179 5.61 -14.06 -3.03
C ALA A 179 5.87 -13.24 -4.29
N LEU A 180 7.00 -12.52 -4.35
CA LEU A 180 7.41 -11.76 -5.53
C LEU A 180 7.57 -12.66 -6.76
N LEU A 181 8.24 -13.80 -6.61
CA LEU A 181 8.42 -14.77 -7.70
C LEU A 181 7.09 -15.39 -8.17
N ASN A 182 6.08 -15.49 -7.30
CA ASN A 182 4.77 -15.99 -7.67
C ASN A 182 3.92 -14.93 -8.38
N ILE A 183 4.06 -13.66 -7.99
CA ILE A 183 3.40 -12.52 -8.65
C ILE A 183 3.98 -12.35 -10.06
N GLU A 184 5.31 -12.27 -10.17
CA GLU A 184 6.05 -12.07 -11.41
C GLU A 184 6.36 -13.39 -12.15
N HIS A 185 5.47 -14.39 -12.04
CA HIS A 185 5.71 -15.72 -12.62
C HIS A 185 5.82 -15.73 -14.16
N ASP A 186 5.29 -14.70 -14.82
CA ASP A 186 5.33 -14.52 -16.27
C ASP A 186 6.61 -13.80 -16.76
N ALA A 187 7.47 -13.33 -15.85
CA ALA A 187 8.72 -12.69 -16.21
C ALA A 187 9.72 -13.73 -16.77
N GLU A 188 10.33 -13.43 -17.91
CA GLU A 188 11.42 -14.25 -18.45
C GLU A 188 12.66 -14.10 -17.57
N ILE A 189 13.13 -15.22 -17.00
CA ILE A 189 14.26 -15.25 -16.08
C ILE A 189 15.45 -15.93 -16.77
N ASP A 190 16.59 -15.24 -16.88
CA ASP A 190 17.85 -15.84 -17.33
C ASP A 190 18.48 -16.65 -16.19
N TYR A 191 18.33 -17.97 -16.25
CA TYR A 191 18.90 -18.89 -15.27
C TYR A 191 20.42 -18.85 -15.23
N ASP A 192 21.10 -18.59 -16.35
CA ASP A 192 22.57 -18.60 -16.42
C ASP A 192 23.17 -17.41 -15.68
N GLU A 193 22.51 -16.24 -15.74
CA GLU A 193 22.90 -15.06 -14.97
C GLU A 193 22.73 -15.29 -13.47
N ILE A 194 21.59 -15.84 -13.05
CA ILE A 194 21.32 -16.15 -11.63
C ILE A 194 22.30 -17.17 -11.08
N ILE A 195 22.64 -18.21 -11.85
CA ILE A 195 23.62 -19.22 -11.43
C ILE A 195 25.00 -18.58 -11.25
N LYS A 196 25.44 -17.71 -12.18
CA LYS A 196 26.71 -17.00 -12.06
C LYS A 196 26.73 -16.10 -10.83
N GLU A 197 25.67 -15.34 -10.59
CA GLU A 197 25.54 -14.50 -9.40
C GLU A 197 25.58 -15.33 -8.12
N PHE A 198 24.79 -16.41 -8.05
CA PHE A 198 24.72 -17.28 -6.87
C PHE A 198 26.08 -17.93 -6.53
N VAL A 199 26.85 -18.33 -7.55
CA VAL A 199 28.21 -18.86 -7.39
C VAL A 199 29.18 -17.75 -6.97
N SER A 200 29.00 -16.51 -7.44
CA SER A 200 29.85 -15.38 -7.07
C SER A 200 29.76 -15.02 -5.58
N VAL A 201 28.56 -15.13 -4.98
CA VAL A 201 28.29 -14.76 -3.58
C VAL A 201 29.03 -15.65 -2.58
N LYS A 202 29.31 -16.92 -2.92
CA LYS A 202 30.20 -17.78 -2.11
C LYS A 202 31.16 -18.57 -2.99
N LYS A 203 32.44 -18.20 -2.94
CA LYS A 203 33.55 -18.90 -3.61
C LYS A 203 33.61 -20.41 -3.36
N SER A 204 33.12 -20.89 -2.20
CA SER A 204 33.08 -22.32 -1.85
C SER A 204 32.01 -23.13 -2.59
N ARG A 205 31.12 -22.51 -3.37
CA ARG A 205 30.04 -23.16 -4.11
C ARG A 205 30.33 -23.36 -5.60
N LYS A 206 31.56 -23.08 -6.05
CA LYS A 206 32.03 -23.49 -7.39
C LYS A 206 32.15 -25.02 -7.40
N ILE A 207 31.10 -25.71 -7.79
CA ILE A 207 31.25 -27.09 -8.24
C ILE A 207 31.84 -27.00 -9.64
N VAL A 208 33.13 -27.32 -9.72
CA VAL A 208 33.86 -27.44 -10.97
C VAL A 208 33.34 -28.70 -11.65
N PHE A 209 32.68 -28.53 -12.80
CA PHE A 209 32.55 -29.58 -13.81
C PHE A 209 33.51 -29.25 -14.95
#